data_AF-A0A1V5KWR5-F1
#
_entry.id   AF-A0A1V5KWR5-F1
#
_cell.length_a   1.000
_cell.length_b   1.000
_cell.length_c   1.000
_cell.angle_alpha   90.00
_cell.angle_beta   90.00
_cell.angle_gamma   90.00
#
_symmetry.space_group_name_H-M   'P 1'
#
loop_
_entity.id
_entity.type
_entity.pdbx_description
1 polymer ?
#
loop_
_entity_poly.entity_id
_entity_poly.type
_entity_poly.pdbx_seq_one_letter_code
_entity_poly.pdbx_strand_id
1 'polypeptide(L)' 'MSAAFFSIIHFDTTVLFPLFVLGMALALVYEETGDIRAPILFHAMFNLQTMGLILLDRFVLNAGSSLLP' A
#
# COMPACT_ATOMS: atom_id res chain seq x y z
N MET A 1 -11.29 14.46 -2.06
CA MET A 1 -12.13 13.68 -3.01
C MET A 1 -11.34 12.61 -3.74
N SER A 2 -10.13 12.90 -4.25
CA SER A 2 -9.24 11.91 -4.91
C SER A 2 -8.94 10.66 -4.06
N ALA A 3 -8.73 10.81 -2.76
CA ALA A 3 -8.48 9.69 -1.84
C ALA A 3 -9.61 8.64 -1.80
N ALA A 4 -10.87 9.08 -1.85
CA ALA A 4 -12.03 8.19 -1.86
C ALA A 4 -12.12 7.38 -3.16
N PHE A 5 -11.90 8.04 -4.30
CA PHE A 5 -11.82 7.34 -5.59
C PHE A 5 -10.66 6.35 -5.59
N PHE A 6 -9.47 6.77 -5.12
CA PHE A 6 -8.30 5.92 -5.01
C PHE A 6 -8.58 4.65 -4.19
N SER A 7 -9.22 4.74 -3.02
CA SER A 7 -9.53 3.54 -2.24
C SER A 7 -10.59 2.63 -2.89
N ILE A 8 -11.62 3.21 -3.51
CA ILE A 8 -12.75 2.43 -4.05
C ILE A 8 -12.35 1.60 -5.28
N ILE A 9 -11.46 2.10 -6.14
CA ILE A 9 -11.04 1.39 -7.36
C ILE A 9 -10.21 0.11 -7.09
N HIS A 10 -9.83 -0.16 -5.84
CA HIS A 10 -9.11 -1.37 -5.47
C HIS A 10 -10.04 -2.57 -5.20
N PHE A 11 -11.36 -2.35 -5.16
CA PHE A 11 -12.40 -3.39 -5.06
C PHE A 11 -12.23 -4.38 -3.90
N ASP A 12 -11.58 -3.95 -2.82
CA ASP A 12 -11.38 -4.77 -1.61
C ASP A 12 -11.69 -3.92 -0.37
N THR A 13 -12.67 -4.39 0.40
CA THR A 13 -13.16 -3.69 1.60
C THR A 13 -12.15 -3.73 2.75
N THR A 14 -11.26 -4.72 2.80
CA THR A 14 -10.24 -4.85 3.84
C THR A 14 -9.17 -3.77 3.74
N VAL A 15 -8.87 -3.32 2.52
CA VAL A 15 -7.86 -2.27 2.24
C VAL A 15 -8.47 -0.91 1.99
N LEU A 16 -9.80 -0.79 1.90
CA LEU A 16 -10.49 0.46 1.60
C LEU A 16 -10.12 1.59 2.57
N PHE A 17 -10.23 1.35 3.89
CA PHE A 17 -9.88 2.36 4.88
C PHE A 17 -8.38 2.69 4.90
N PRO A 18 -7.45 1.71 4.93
CA PRO A 18 -6.01 1.98 4.79
C PRO A 18 -5.64 2.79 3.55
N LEU A 19 -6.20 2.45 2.38
CA LEU A 19 -5.90 3.16 1.13
C LEU A 19 -6.51 4.56 1.09
N PHE A 20 -7.66 4.77 1.73
CA PHE A 20 -8.23 6.11 1.88
C PHE A 20 -7.29 7.01 2.70
N VAL A 21 -6.77 6.49 3.82
CA VAL A 21 -5.80 7.20 4.66
C VAL A 21 -4.50 7.46 3.89
N LEU A 22 -3.98 6.48 3.15
CA LEU A 22 -2.81 6.68 2.29
C LEU A 22 -3.06 7.77 1.24
N GLY A 23 -4.22 7.75 0.58
CA GLY A 23 -4.59 8.77 -0.41
C GLY A 23 -4.63 10.18 0.17
N MET A 24 -5.11 10.34 1.41
CA MET A 24 -5.04 11.63 2.12
C MET A 24 -3.60 12.01 2.45
N ALA A 25 -2.78 11.06 2.93
CA ALA A 25 -1.37 11.31 3.23
C ALA A 25 -0.58 11.74 1.98
N LEU A 26 -0.83 11.13 0.82
CA LEU A 26 -0.20 11.53 -0.44
C LEU A 26 -0.59 12.96 -0.85
N ALA A 27 -1.85 13.36 -0.64
CA ALA A 27 -2.28 14.73 -0.89
C ALA A 27 -1.59 15.72 0.05
N LEU A 28 -1.50 15.40 1.34
CA LEU A 28 -0.78 16.23 2.32
C LEU A 28 0.72 16.36 1.98
N VAL A 29 1.37 15.26 1.59
CA VAL A 29 2.77 15.30 1.15
C VAL A 29 2.94 16.22 -0.05
N TYR A 30 2.02 16.19 -1.01
CA TYR A 30 2.06 17.12 -2.14
C TYR A 30 1.86 18.58 -1.71
N GLU A 31 0.89 18.85 -0.85
CA GLU A 31 0.58 20.21 -0.38
C GLU A 31 1.76 20.83 0.41
N GLU A 32 2.42 20.04 1.25
CA GLU A 32 3.56 20.49 2.05
C GLU A 32 4.85 20.66 1.22
N THR A 33 5.07 19.79 0.23
CA THR A 33 6.31 19.80 -0.55
C THR A 33 6.23 20.65 -1.82
N GLY A 34 5.04 20.85 -2.37
CA GLY A 34 4.82 21.43 -3.70
C GLY A 34 5.40 20.60 -4.85
N ASP A 35 5.88 19.38 -4.60
CA ASP A 35 6.52 18.51 -5.60
C ASP A 35 5.74 17.21 -5.76
N ILE A 36 5.27 16.93 -6.98
CA ILE A 36 4.55 15.69 -7.30
C ILE A 36 5.43 14.43 -7.23
N ARG A 37 6.76 14.58 -7.29
CA ARG A 37 7.69 13.44 -7.16
C ARG A 37 7.70 12.89 -5.74
N ALA A 38 7.53 13.74 -4.73
CA ALA A 38 7.49 13.33 -3.33
C ALA A 38 6.37 12.31 -3.03
N PRO A 39 5.08 12.56 -3.37
CA PRO A 39 4.03 11.56 -3.19
C PRO A 39 4.19 10.35 -4.12
N ILE A 40 4.75 10.51 -5.33
CA ILE A 40 5.05 9.34 -6.20
C ILE A 40 6.04 8.40 -5.52
N LEU A 41 7.14 8.92 -4.99
CA LEU A 41 8.14 8.12 -4.27
C LEU A 41 7.55 7.52 -2.99
N PHE A 42 6.77 8.31 -2.24
CA PHE A 42 6.07 7.80 -1.05
C PHE A 42 5.16 6.62 -1.39
N HIS A 43 4.35 6.75 -2.44
CA HIS A 43 3.46 5.68 -2.89
C HIS A 43 4.24 4.45 -3.36
N ALA A 44 5.31 4.64 -4.13
CA ALA A 44 6.17 3.55 -4.58
C ALA A 44 6.83 2.80 -3.39
N MET A 45 7.29 3.53 -2.37
CA MET A 45 7.84 2.93 -1.15
C MET A 45 6.79 2.14 -0.37
N PHE A 46 5.57 2.67 -0.23
CA PHE A 46 4.45 1.95 0.38
C PHE A 46 4.14 0.64 -0.36
N ASN A 47 4.09 0.68 -1.69
CA ASN A 47 3.84 -0.51 -2.51
C ASN A 47 4.98 -1.52 -2.38
N LEU A 48 6.24 -1.06 -2.38
CA LEU A 48 7.40 -1.93 -2.20
C LEU A 48 7.38 -2.64 -0.85
N GLN A 49 7.09 -1.89 0.23
CA GLN A 49 6.94 -2.45 1.58
C GLN A 49 5.82 -3.50 1.62
N THR A 50 4.66 -3.19 1.06
CA THR A 50 3.50 -4.09 1.03
C THR A 50 3.82 -5.37 0.25
N MET A 51 4.45 -5.23 -0.92
CA MET A 51 4.88 -6.37 -1.73
C MET A 51 5.91 -7.22 -0.98
N GLY A 52 6.87 -6.59 -0.30
CA GLY A 52 7.85 -7.28 0.52
C GLY A 52 7.22 -8.10 1.65
N LEU A 53 6.24 -7.54 2.36
CA LEU A 53 5.50 -8.24 3.41
C LEU A 53 4.69 -9.42 2.85
N ILE A 54 4.01 -9.24 1.72
CA ILE A 54 3.27 -10.33 1.06
C ILE A 54 4.22 -11.46 0.64
N LEU A 55 5.36 -11.13 0.02
CA LEU A 55 6.33 -12.14 -0.39
C LEU A 55 6.95 -12.87 0.81
N LEU A 56 7.23 -12.15 1.91
CA LEU A 56 7.73 -12.74 3.13
C LEU A 56 6.71 -13.70 3.76
N ASP A 57 5.44 -13.28 3.86
CA ASP A 57 4.35 -14.13 4.35
C ASP A 57 4.22 -15.41 3.52
N ARG A 58 4.22 -15.29 2.19
CA ARG A 58 4.19 -16.44 1.27
C ARG A 58 5.40 -17.35 1.44
N PHE A 59 6.60 -16.80 1.60
CA PHE A 59 7.81 -17.59 1.84
C PHE A 59 7.71 -18.40 3.14
N VAL A 60 7.27 -17.76 4.23
CA VAL A 60 7.11 -18.42 5.54
C VAL A 60 6.05 -19.52 5.47
N LEU A 61 4.89 -19.25 4.87
CA LEU A 61 3.83 -20.24 4.71
C LEU A 61 4.26 -21.44 3.86
N ASN A 62 5.00 -21.21 2.78
CA ASN A 62 5.54 -22.27 1.92
C ASN A 62 6.62 -23.10 2.63
N ALA A 63 7.48 -22.48 3.44
CA ALA A 63 8.46 -23.19 4.24
C ALA A 63 7.77 -24.06 5.31
N GLY A 64 6.74 -23.53 5.97
CA GLY A 64 5.96 -24.27 6.97
C GLY A 64 5.19 -25.46 6.38
N SER A 65 4.60 -25.32 5.19
CA SER A 65 3.90 -26.43 4.52
C SER A 65 4.83 -27.54 4.05
N SER A 66 6.10 -27.23 3.74
CA SER A 66 7.12 -28.24 3.41
C SER A 66 7.61 -29.08 4.61
N LEU A 67 7.28 -28.67 5.84
CA LEU A 67 7.67 -29.33 7.09
C LEU A 67 6.57 -30.22 7.68
N LEU A 68 5.34 -30.15 7.16
CA LEU A 68 4.23 -31.04 7.53
C LEU A 68 4.07 -32.09 6.41
N PRO A 69 4.02 -33.40 6.74
CA PRO A 69 3.86 -34.48 5.75
C PRO A 69 2.49 -34.48 5.07
#